data_AF-A0A6I0EVK0-F1
#
_entry.id   AF-A0A6I0EVK0-F1
#
_cell.length_a   1.000
_cell.length_b   1.000
_cell.length_c   1.000
_cell.angle_alpha   90.00
_cell.angle_beta   90.00
_cell.angle_gamma   90.00
#
_symmetry.space_group_name_H-M   'P 1'
#
loop_
_entity.id
_entity.type
_entity.pdbx_description
1 polymer ?
#
loop_
_entity_poly.entity_id
_entity_poly.type
_entity_poly.pdbx_seq_one_letter_code
_entity_poly.pdbx_strand_id
1 'polypeptide(L)'
;MLCAYLLVAGAAVGHAQSERVFHDPVEDARIRRTDVGDDGPYDPLEHAPAELTSIALGAWAPLNPSRHLFEGRFDRQGGFVRLDLILAGLMNPPGQVAKFFDPYAFGPNPVIGFVEIDVDADVRTGGELRSPMQRYLGAAARFGGLPSEPRFHDRAARWFEDFLLGFNEPPFTKRHGEEFHLDFVGEFVADGSILIIDGDDDRLFECGETWWVVAPLFHRAHGYERYSFASGCGRPGQYMPSESVVQFSHDDNLNQTTISLVFPLTNEADAERRNETPQRNDGNACNQSSVLEALADLVIGAQWYFEHPSGEPEEDIILAWRDKNPRDHLDPHGWTLTATLGVPYSREDPDSLLVVYTDVFPNPVLGDVNGDGASDESDRAATAEFVRLHGDGGTFTIRRFAYDFNVFDINYDGAVDAFDVNQRPRPGDADGDDDVDLFDARAFWICFGEQGPMPPPCRLMDFDQDERITLRDYRRFVQQMRGPRRR
;
A
#
# COMPACT_ATOMS: atom_id res chain seq x y z
N MET A 1 -7.33 -31.36 61.69
CA MET A 1 -7.76 -30.94 60.34
C MET A 1 -6.92 -29.75 59.92
N LEU A 2 -5.83 -30.00 59.18
CA LEU A 2 -5.04 -28.96 58.53
C LEU A 2 -5.26 -29.12 57.02
N CYS A 3 -5.89 -28.14 56.39
CA CYS A 3 -6.01 -28.06 54.93
C CYS A 3 -4.72 -27.47 54.37
N ALA A 4 -3.99 -28.26 53.58
CA ALA A 4 -2.87 -27.80 52.78
C ALA A 4 -3.42 -27.23 51.45
N TYR A 5 -3.19 -25.95 51.21
CA TYR A 5 -3.39 -25.33 49.90
C TYR A 5 -2.19 -25.67 49.01
N LEU A 6 -2.40 -26.48 47.98
CA LEU A 6 -1.47 -26.64 46.86
C LEU A 6 -1.60 -25.41 45.95
N LEU A 7 -0.58 -24.56 45.95
CA LEU A 7 -0.37 -23.52 44.93
C LEU A 7 0.25 -24.18 43.71
N VAL A 8 -0.54 -24.39 42.65
CA VAL A 8 -0.03 -24.77 41.33
C VAL A 8 0.41 -23.49 40.63
N ALA A 9 1.73 -23.26 40.59
CA ALA A 9 2.32 -22.24 39.74
C ALA A 9 2.28 -22.73 38.29
N GLY A 10 1.28 -22.31 37.53
CA GLY A 10 1.25 -22.48 36.07
C GLY A 10 2.26 -21.53 35.44
N ALA A 11 3.39 -22.05 34.97
CA ALA A 11 4.26 -21.30 34.08
C ALA A 11 3.53 -21.10 32.75
N ALA A 12 3.11 -19.87 32.45
CA ALA A 12 2.67 -19.50 31.12
C ALA A 12 3.88 -19.63 30.18
N VAL A 13 3.93 -20.71 29.41
CA VAL A 13 4.88 -20.85 28.30
C VAL A 13 4.41 -19.85 27.24
N GLY A 14 4.97 -18.65 27.26
CA GLY A 14 4.76 -17.65 26.21
C GLY A 14 5.12 -18.28 24.87
N HIS A 15 4.11 -18.64 24.08
CA HIS A 15 4.31 -18.99 22.69
C HIS A 15 4.77 -17.70 22.00
N ALA A 16 6.02 -17.68 21.55
CA ALA A 16 6.50 -16.59 20.72
C ALA A 16 5.55 -16.48 19.52
N GLN A 17 5.02 -15.28 19.27
CA GLN A 17 4.16 -15.04 18.11
C GLN A 17 4.90 -15.47 16.84
N SER A 18 4.24 -16.32 16.05
CA SER A 18 4.75 -16.88 14.80
C SER A 18 4.38 -16.03 13.58
N GLU A 19 3.61 -14.96 13.78
CA GLU A 19 3.33 -13.90 12.81
C GLU A 19 3.68 -12.54 13.41
N ARG A 20 3.90 -11.55 12.55
CA ARG A 20 3.90 -10.13 12.88
C ARG A 20 2.62 -9.54 12.35
N VAL A 21 1.91 -8.79 13.19
CA VAL A 21 0.72 -8.04 12.79
C VAL A 21 1.05 -6.56 12.82
N PHE A 22 0.80 -5.89 11.70
CA PHE A 22 0.84 -4.46 11.55
C PHE A 22 -0.59 -3.97 11.55
N HIS A 23 -0.88 -2.95 12.35
CA HIS A 23 -2.21 -2.36 12.41
C HIS A 23 -2.17 -1.02 11.69
N ASP A 24 -3.17 -0.84 10.83
CA ASP A 24 -3.48 0.44 10.24
C ASP A 24 -4.66 1.06 11.02
N PRO A 25 -4.70 2.39 11.23
CA PRO A 25 -5.87 3.03 11.82
C PRO A 25 -7.13 2.66 11.02
N VAL A 26 -8.27 2.53 11.71
CA VAL A 26 -9.54 2.30 11.02
C VAL A 26 -10.19 3.62 10.67
N GLU A 27 -10.93 3.61 9.57
CA GLU A 27 -11.71 4.71 9.00
C GLU A 27 -10.88 5.95 8.61
N ASP A 28 -9.63 5.74 8.20
CA ASP A 28 -8.69 6.74 7.72
C ASP A 28 -8.46 6.71 6.20
N ALA A 29 -8.99 5.72 5.47
CA ALA A 29 -9.02 5.74 4.02
C ALA A 29 -9.58 7.07 3.47
N ARG A 30 -8.87 7.64 2.49
CA ARG A 30 -9.13 8.95 1.87
C ARG A 30 -9.18 8.85 0.37
N ILE A 31 -10.25 9.36 -0.24
CA ILE A 31 -10.36 9.45 -1.69
C ILE A 31 -9.36 10.50 -2.19
N ARG A 32 -8.35 10.06 -2.94
CA ARG A 32 -7.34 10.89 -3.58
C ARG A 32 -7.38 10.62 -5.07
N ARG A 33 -8.23 11.34 -5.80
CA ARG A 33 -8.34 11.14 -7.24
C ARG A 33 -7.07 11.66 -7.93
N THR A 34 -6.77 11.10 -9.09
CA THR A 34 -5.62 11.43 -9.92
C THR A 34 -6.05 12.12 -11.20
N ASP A 35 -7.11 12.92 -11.18
CA ASP A 35 -7.60 13.67 -12.34
C ASP A 35 -7.52 15.17 -12.07
N VAL A 36 -7.62 15.99 -13.12
CA VAL A 36 -7.47 17.44 -12.98
C VAL A 36 -8.68 18.03 -12.26
N GLY A 37 -8.46 18.47 -11.01
CA GLY A 37 -9.50 19.12 -10.21
C GLY A 37 -10.16 18.20 -9.19
N ASP A 38 -9.68 16.95 -9.06
CA ASP A 38 -10.18 15.97 -8.10
C ASP A 38 -11.70 15.71 -8.29
N ASP A 39 -12.19 15.70 -9.53
CA ASP A 39 -13.61 15.57 -9.89
C ASP A 39 -13.91 14.40 -10.85
N GLY A 40 -12.92 13.51 -11.01
CA GLY A 40 -12.98 12.37 -11.89
C GLY A 40 -14.09 11.39 -11.54
N PRO A 41 -14.43 10.50 -12.49
CA PRO A 41 -15.63 9.68 -12.41
C PRO A 41 -15.45 8.53 -11.40
N TYR A 42 -15.66 8.83 -10.13
CA TYR A 42 -15.68 7.89 -9.02
C TYR A 42 -16.78 8.29 -8.04
N ASP A 43 -17.80 7.43 -7.89
CA ASP A 43 -18.87 7.62 -6.91
C ASP A 43 -18.63 6.74 -5.68
N PRO A 44 -18.29 7.31 -4.52
CA PRO A 44 -18.09 6.54 -3.29
C PRO A 44 -19.35 5.84 -2.77
N LEU A 45 -20.54 6.13 -3.31
CA LEU A 45 -21.74 5.34 -3.02
C LEU A 45 -21.82 4.02 -3.80
N GLU A 46 -21.23 3.98 -4.99
CA GLU A 46 -21.26 2.81 -5.86
C GLU A 46 -20.05 1.91 -5.60
N HIS A 47 -18.93 2.51 -5.18
CA HIS A 47 -17.64 1.83 -5.02
C HIS A 47 -17.03 2.19 -3.67
N ALA A 48 -16.92 1.23 -2.76
CA ALA A 48 -16.27 1.43 -1.47
C ALA A 48 -14.77 1.70 -1.66
N PRO A 49 -14.16 2.65 -0.95
CA PRO A 49 -12.71 2.84 -0.97
C PRO A 49 -12.00 1.63 -0.35
N ALA A 50 -10.83 1.26 -0.88
CA ALA A 50 -10.02 0.23 -0.25
C ALA A 50 -9.43 0.79 1.05
N GLU A 51 -9.88 0.27 2.19
CA GLU A 51 -9.43 0.64 3.55
C GLU A 51 -8.70 -0.55 4.17
N LEU A 52 -7.39 -0.43 4.33
CA LEU A 52 -6.56 -1.40 5.02
C LEU A 52 -6.78 -1.25 6.52
N THR A 53 -6.88 -2.37 7.23
CA THR A 53 -7.05 -2.36 8.70
C THR A 53 -5.88 -3.05 9.40
N SER A 54 -5.29 -4.05 8.74
CA SER A 54 -4.09 -4.70 9.23
C SER A 54 -3.41 -5.54 8.16
N ILE A 55 -2.14 -5.83 8.41
CA ILE A 55 -1.33 -6.77 7.64
C ILE A 55 -0.78 -7.82 8.61
N ALA A 56 -0.94 -9.11 8.31
CA ALA A 56 -0.26 -10.19 9.03
C ALA A 56 0.80 -10.85 8.14
N LEU A 57 2.03 -11.00 8.64
CA LEU A 57 3.15 -11.58 7.91
C LEU A 57 3.89 -12.60 8.77
N GLY A 58 4.21 -13.77 8.20
CA GLY A 58 5.05 -14.74 8.87
C GLY A 58 5.38 -15.97 8.04
N ALA A 59 6.26 -16.81 8.58
CA ALA A 59 6.48 -18.14 8.04
C ALA A 59 5.24 -19.03 8.26
N TRP A 60 4.92 -19.85 7.28
CA TRP A 60 3.66 -20.58 7.16
C TRP A 60 3.89 -22.06 6.90
N ALA A 61 3.14 -22.89 7.63
CA ALA A 61 3.10 -24.33 7.45
C ALA A 61 1.68 -24.75 7.03
N PRO A 62 1.42 -24.93 5.73
CA PRO A 62 0.15 -25.47 5.26
C PRO A 62 -0.10 -26.88 5.83
N LEU A 63 -1.35 -27.23 6.09
CA LEU A 63 -1.75 -28.60 6.47
C LEU A 63 -1.44 -29.59 5.35
N ASN A 64 -1.66 -29.18 4.11
CA ASN A 64 -1.31 -29.92 2.91
C ASN A 64 -1.01 -28.93 1.78
N PRO A 65 0.26 -28.63 1.48
CA PRO A 65 0.63 -27.64 0.47
C PRO A 65 -0.01 -27.85 -0.90
N SER A 66 -0.29 -29.10 -1.29
CA SER A 66 -0.83 -29.43 -2.62
C SER A 66 -2.35 -29.33 -2.78
N ARG A 67 -3.08 -29.15 -1.69
CA ARG A 67 -4.56 -29.15 -1.70
C ARG A 67 -5.17 -28.05 -0.85
N HIS A 68 -4.52 -27.73 0.25
CA HIS A 68 -5.01 -26.83 1.29
C HIS A 68 -3.92 -25.81 1.61
N LEU A 69 -3.47 -25.05 0.60
CA LEU A 69 -2.35 -24.13 0.71
C LEU A 69 -2.58 -23.05 1.79
N PHE A 70 -3.82 -22.57 1.89
CA PHE A 70 -4.24 -21.51 2.82
C PHE A 70 -4.78 -22.04 4.16
N GLU A 71 -4.94 -23.35 4.32
CA GLU A 71 -5.27 -23.95 5.62
C GLU A 71 -3.99 -24.43 6.30
N GLY A 72 -3.73 -23.99 7.52
CA GLY A 72 -2.43 -24.20 8.14
C GLY A 72 -2.29 -23.37 9.41
N ARG A 73 -1.04 -23.09 9.75
CA ARG A 73 -0.72 -22.17 10.85
C ARG A 73 0.57 -21.42 10.57
N PHE A 74 0.69 -20.24 11.14
CA PHE A 74 1.96 -19.55 11.23
C PHE A 74 2.92 -20.38 12.09
N ASP A 75 4.08 -20.70 11.54
CA ASP A 75 5.09 -21.56 12.12
C ASP A 75 6.46 -21.07 11.65
N ARG A 76 7.37 -20.76 12.59
CA ARG A 76 8.72 -20.26 12.28
C ARG A 76 9.56 -21.25 11.48
N GLN A 77 9.17 -22.51 11.43
CA GLN A 77 9.82 -23.54 10.63
C GLN A 77 9.06 -23.85 9.33
N GLY A 78 8.00 -23.09 9.04
CA GLY A 78 7.24 -23.20 7.81
C GLY A 78 8.09 -22.96 6.56
N GLY A 79 7.87 -23.76 5.52
CA GLY A 79 8.56 -23.64 4.23
C GLY A 79 8.00 -22.55 3.31
N PHE A 80 6.94 -21.87 3.74
CA PHE A 80 6.22 -20.85 2.98
C PHE A 80 6.22 -19.52 3.73
N VAL A 81 6.04 -18.41 3.03
CA VAL A 81 5.58 -17.16 3.62
C VAL A 81 4.08 -17.05 3.44
N ARG A 82 3.39 -16.51 4.45
CA ARG A 82 2.01 -16.04 4.35
C ARG A 82 1.95 -14.56 4.66
N LEU A 83 1.26 -13.82 3.80
CA LEU A 83 0.95 -12.40 3.93
C LEU A 83 -0.56 -12.23 3.79
N ASP A 84 -1.22 -11.74 4.83
CA ASP A 84 -2.65 -11.45 4.82
C ASP A 84 -2.86 -9.93 4.91
N LEU A 85 -3.59 -9.36 3.95
CA LEU A 85 -4.07 -7.98 3.97
C LEU A 85 -5.54 -8.03 4.38
N ILE A 86 -5.91 -7.35 5.46
CA ILE A 86 -7.28 -7.30 5.96
C ILE A 86 -7.87 -5.94 5.62
N LEU A 87 -8.86 -5.91 4.73
CA LEU A 87 -9.56 -4.70 4.31
C LEU A 87 -10.95 -4.62 4.91
N ALA A 88 -11.41 -3.40 5.21
CA ALA A 88 -12.78 -3.17 5.62
C ALA A 88 -13.76 -3.32 4.44
N GLY A 89 -14.91 -3.95 4.68
CA GLY A 89 -15.95 -4.14 3.68
C GLY A 89 -15.69 -5.27 2.69
N LEU A 90 -16.57 -5.38 1.69
CA LEU A 90 -16.45 -6.31 0.58
C LEU A 90 -15.54 -5.71 -0.48
N MET A 91 -14.39 -6.34 -0.69
CA MET A 91 -13.40 -6.02 -1.72
C MET A 91 -13.23 -7.20 -2.67
N ASN A 92 -13.21 -6.96 -3.98
CA ASN A 92 -13.08 -8.01 -5.00
C ASN A 92 -11.73 -7.95 -5.75
N PRO A 93 -11.32 -9.05 -6.41
CA PRO A 93 -10.20 -9.03 -7.33
C PRO A 93 -10.38 -7.95 -8.40
N PRO A 94 -9.30 -7.27 -8.83
CA PRO A 94 -9.39 -6.29 -9.89
C PRO A 94 -9.66 -6.96 -11.25
N GLY A 95 -10.51 -6.35 -12.05
CA GLY A 95 -10.64 -6.66 -13.48
C GLY A 95 -9.50 -6.05 -14.32
N GLN A 96 -9.62 -6.12 -15.65
CA GLN A 96 -8.60 -5.57 -16.54
C GLN A 96 -8.67 -4.05 -16.59
N VAL A 97 -7.52 -3.37 -16.56
CA VAL A 97 -7.44 -1.91 -16.74
C VAL A 97 -6.52 -1.48 -17.90
N ALA A 98 -5.47 -2.25 -18.22
CA ALA A 98 -4.48 -1.83 -19.21
C ALA A 98 -4.83 -2.19 -20.67
N LYS A 99 -5.42 -3.36 -20.89
CA LYS A 99 -5.74 -3.85 -22.26
C LYS A 99 -7.19 -3.55 -22.65
N PHE A 100 -8.08 -3.73 -21.70
CA PHE A 100 -9.49 -3.37 -21.76
C PHE A 100 -9.78 -2.69 -20.43
N PHE A 101 -10.54 -1.61 -20.44
CA PHE A 101 -10.98 -0.96 -19.21
C PHE A 101 -12.27 -1.63 -18.73
N ASP A 102 -12.11 -2.71 -17.98
CA ASP A 102 -13.19 -3.44 -17.29
C ASP A 102 -12.78 -3.79 -15.84
N PRO A 103 -12.49 -2.79 -15.00
CA PRO A 103 -12.01 -3.02 -13.64
C PRO A 103 -13.01 -3.72 -12.73
N TYR A 104 -14.31 -3.60 -13.02
CA TYR A 104 -15.43 -4.08 -12.18
C TYR A 104 -15.93 -5.47 -12.60
N ALA A 105 -15.17 -6.19 -13.43
CA ALA A 105 -15.55 -7.50 -13.97
C ALA A 105 -15.94 -8.54 -12.91
N PHE A 106 -15.42 -8.40 -11.68
CA PHE A 106 -15.62 -9.36 -10.58
C PHE A 106 -16.36 -8.77 -9.38
N GLY A 107 -16.92 -7.57 -9.49
CA GLY A 107 -17.64 -6.92 -8.40
C GLY A 107 -17.44 -5.40 -8.36
N PRO A 108 -18.21 -4.70 -7.50
CA PRO A 108 -18.26 -3.25 -7.46
C PRO A 108 -17.07 -2.58 -6.76
N ASN A 109 -16.26 -3.31 -6.00
CA ASN A 109 -15.19 -2.77 -5.15
C ASN A 109 -13.83 -3.44 -5.46
N PRO A 110 -13.31 -3.32 -6.70
CA PRO A 110 -12.01 -3.87 -7.06
C PRO A 110 -10.87 -3.15 -6.33
N VAL A 111 -9.94 -3.91 -5.76
CA VAL A 111 -8.73 -3.36 -5.14
C VAL A 111 -7.61 -3.31 -6.17
N ILE A 112 -7.00 -2.13 -6.32
CA ILE A 112 -5.81 -1.93 -7.15
C ILE A 112 -4.67 -1.31 -6.32
N GLY A 113 -3.45 -1.46 -6.80
CA GLY A 113 -2.26 -0.90 -6.15
C GLY A 113 -1.18 -1.94 -5.88
N PHE A 114 -0.34 -1.67 -4.89
CA PHE A 114 0.87 -2.43 -4.62
C PHE A 114 1.09 -2.68 -3.14
N VAL A 115 1.65 -3.84 -2.81
CA VAL A 115 2.28 -4.09 -1.51
C VAL A 115 3.73 -4.44 -1.75
N GLU A 116 4.64 -3.58 -1.30
CA GLU A 116 6.07 -3.70 -1.54
C GLU A 116 6.74 -4.35 -0.32
N ILE A 117 7.64 -5.29 -0.58
CA ILE A 117 8.24 -6.15 0.43
C ILE A 117 9.76 -6.01 0.33
N ASP A 118 10.34 -5.41 1.37
CA ASP A 118 11.78 -5.33 1.60
C ASP A 118 12.18 -6.53 2.49
N VAL A 119 12.95 -7.46 1.93
CA VAL A 119 13.30 -8.73 2.58
C VAL A 119 14.64 -8.67 3.30
N ASP A 120 15.44 -7.64 3.04
CA ASP A 120 16.80 -7.50 3.55
C ASP A 120 17.02 -6.30 4.48
N ALA A 121 15.99 -5.47 4.65
CA ALA A 121 15.94 -4.24 5.42
C ALA A 121 16.96 -3.17 4.95
N ASP A 122 17.42 -3.26 3.70
CA ASP A 122 18.36 -2.33 3.10
C ASP A 122 17.66 -1.42 2.10
N VAL A 123 17.25 -0.25 2.56
CA VAL A 123 16.64 0.79 1.72
C VAL A 123 17.46 1.21 0.48
N ARG A 124 18.73 0.80 0.35
CA ARG A 124 19.56 1.08 -0.82
C ARG A 124 19.40 0.05 -1.93
N THR A 125 18.88 -1.13 -1.65
CA THR A 125 18.51 -2.13 -2.65
C THR A 125 17.15 -1.80 -3.24
N GLY A 126 16.76 -2.55 -4.27
CA GLY A 126 15.39 -2.58 -4.73
C GLY A 126 14.85 -1.31 -5.34
N GLY A 127 13.61 -1.40 -5.81
CA GLY A 127 12.83 -0.25 -6.26
C GLY A 127 12.20 -0.40 -7.64
N GLU A 128 11.40 0.62 -7.97
CA GLU A 128 10.76 0.78 -9.28
C GLU A 128 11.42 1.91 -10.08
N LEU A 129 11.82 1.60 -11.32
CA LEU A 129 12.46 2.56 -12.23
C LEU A 129 11.51 3.10 -13.30
N ARG A 130 10.46 2.35 -13.64
CA ARG A 130 9.52 2.69 -14.72
C ARG A 130 8.37 3.57 -14.24
N SER A 131 7.80 3.23 -13.09
CA SER A 131 6.60 3.89 -12.55
C SER A 131 6.76 4.24 -11.05
N PRO A 132 7.84 4.92 -10.62
CA PRO A 132 8.08 5.22 -9.21
C PRO A 132 6.97 6.07 -8.57
N MET A 133 6.25 6.86 -9.37
CA MET A 133 5.13 7.69 -8.91
C MET A 133 3.91 6.90 -8.42
N GLN A 134 3.78 5.63 -8.82
CA GLN A 134 2.68 4.77 -8.39
C GLN A 134 3.02 3.93 -7.15
N ARG A 135 4.31 3.94 -6.75
CA ARG A 135 4.82 3.23 -5.57
C ARG A 135 4.65 4.08 -4.32
N TYR A 136 4.84 3.49 -3.15
CA TYR A 136 4.65 4.15 -1.86
C TYR A 136 5.42 5.47 -1.74
N LEU A 137 6.71 5.49 -2.08
CA LEU A 137 7.50 6.73 -2.02
C LEU A 137 7.01 7.83 -2.98
N GLY A 138 6.31 7.46 -4.04
CA GLY A 138 5.73 8.39 -5.00
C GLY A 138 4.28 8.79 -4.69
N ALA A 139 3.55 7.96 -3.94
CA ALA A 139 2.13 8.15 -3.67
C ALA A 139 1.83 8.68 -2.26
N ALA A 140 2.68 8.40 -1.25
CA ALA A 140 2.40 8.74 0.15
C ALA A 140 2.15 10.24 0.36
N ALA A 141 2.89 11.11 -0.32
CA ALA A 141 2.72 12.56 -0.22
C ALA A 141 1.34 13.08 -0.68
N ARG A 142 0.61 12.31 -1.50
CA ARG A 142 -0.79 12.63 -1.88
C ARG A 142 -1.74 12.58 -0.69
N PHE A 143 -1.34 11.95 0.41
CA PHE A 143 -2.09 11.91 1.66
C PHE A 143 -1.76 13.11 2.56
N GLY A 144 -1.06 14.11 2.03
CA GLY A 144 -0.82 15.41 2.64
C GLY A 144 0.28 15.41 3.70
N GLY A 145 1.22 14.47 3.65
CA GLY A 145 2.38 14.42 4.53
C GLY A 145 3.45 13.45 4.03
N LEU A 146 4.62 13.47 4.66
CA LEU A 146 5.71 12.55 4.38
C LEU A 146 5.73 11.38 5.38
N PRO A 147 6.15 10.17 4.97
CA PRO A 147 6.40 9.08 5.89
C PRO A 147 7.48 9.44 6.91
N SER A 148 7.19 9.22 8.19
CA SER A 148 8.06 9.64 9.31
C SER A 148 9.07 8.58 9.77
N GLU A 149 8.97 7.35 9.27
CA GLU A 149 9.93 6.32 9.63
C GLU A 149 11.34 6.69 9.11
N PRO A 150 12.41 6.49 9.91
CA PRO A 150 13.76 6.89 9.51
C PRO A 150 14.24 6.29 8.18
N ARG A 151 13.69 5.14 7.79
CA ARG A 151 14.02 4.46 6.53
C ARG A 151 13.58 5.26 5.30
N PHE A 152 12.60 6.16 5.42
CA PHE A 152 12.06 6.98 4.32
C PHE A 152 12.66 8.40 4.23
N HIS A 153 13.52 8.78 5.17
CA HIS A 153 14.18 10.08 5.17
C HIS A 153 14.94 10.33 3.86
N ASP A 154 14.71 11.48 3.22
CA ASP A 154 15.22 11.85 1.89
C ASP A 154 14.85 10.87 0.76
N ARG A 155 13.69 10.21 0.83
CA ARG A 155 13.28 9.25 -0.21
C ARG A 155 11.91 9.51 -0.81
N ALA A 156 10.93 9.90 0.02
CA ALA A 156 9.60 10.21 -0.48
C ALA A 156 9.64 11.45 -1.38
N ALA A 157 8.92 11.38 -2.50
CA ALA A 157 8.72 12.51 -3.39
C ALA A 157 7.83 13.54 -2.69
N ARG A 158 8.22 14.82 -2.78
CA ARG A 158 7.42 15.95 -2.29
C ARG A 158 6.53 16.52 -3.38
N TRP A 159 6.92 16.33 -4.64
CA TRP A 159 6.25 16.82 -5.84
C TRP A 159 6.82 16.15 -7.09
N PHE A 160 6.26 16.45 -8.28
CA PHE A 160 6.65 15.79 -9.52
C PHE A 160 8.12 15.94 -9.90
N GLU A 161 8.73 17.10 -9.64
CA GLU A 161 10.13 17.37 -10.01
C GLU A 161 11.11 16.39 -9.36
N ASP A 162 10.76 15.81 -8.22
CA ASP A 162 11.61 14.84 -7.51
C ASP A 162 11.79 13.53 -8.27
N PHE A 163 10.87 13.16 -9.18
CA PHE A 163 11.05 11.99 -10.05
C PHE A 163 12.02 12.25 -11.21
N LEU A 164 12.24 13.53 -11.54
CA LEU A 164 13.13 13.95 -12.63
C LEU A 164 14.61 13.96 -12.21
N LEU A 165 14.87 13.89 -10.90
CA LEU A 165 16.22 13.86 -10.36
C LEU A 165 16.98 12.60 -10.76
N GLY A 166 18.31 12.73 -10.75
CA GLY A 166 19.21 11.62 -11.00
C GLY A 166 18.99 10.48 -10.00
N PHE A 167 19.25 9.25 -10.43
CA PHE A 167 19.03 8.07 -9.58
C PHE A 167 19.76 8.13 -8.22
N ASN A 168 20.91 8.80 -8.18
CA ASN A 168 21.75 8.98 -6.99
C ASN A 168 21.61 10.38 -6.35
N GLU A 169 20.53 11.09 -6.64
CA GLU A 169 20.22 12.40 -6.08
C GLU A 169 18.97 12.32 -5.18
N PRO A 170 19.00 12.91 -3.98
CA PRO A 170 17.83 12.92 -3.11
C PRO A 170 16.73 13.90 -3.61
N PRO A 171 15.44 13.58 -3.40
CA PRO A 171 14.99 12.35 -2.75
C PRO A 171 15.14 11.10 -3.63
N PHE A 172 15.55 9.99 -3.01
CA PHE A 172 15.81 8.71 -3.70
C PHE A 172 14.51 7.94 -4.01
N THR A 173 13.58 8.58 -4.72
CA THR A 173 12.20 8.10 -5.00
C THR A 173 12.13 6.76 -5.71
N LYS A 174 13.20 6.38 -6.42
CA LYS A 174 13.36 5.14 -7.17
C LYS A 174 13.98 3.99 -6.36
N ARG A 175 14.30 4.23 -5.08
CA ARG A 175 15.00 3.28 -4.18
C ARG A 175 14.25 3.19 -2.86
N HIS A 176 13.54 2.10 -2.65
CA HIS A 176 12.75 1.89 -1.45
C HIS A 176 13.05 0.58 -0.72
N GLY A 177 14.06 -0.18 -1.15
CA GLY A 177 14.41 -1.46 -0.53
C GLY A 177 13.55 -2.64 -0.99
N GLU A 178 12.61 -2.47 -1.93
CA GLU A 178 11.75 -3.59 -2.33
C GLU A 178 12.52 -4.69 -3.08
N GLU A 179 12.39 -5.93 -2.64
CA GLU A 179 12.77 -7.08 -3.45
C GLU A 179 11.57 -7.68 -4.17
N PHE A 180 10.41 -7.67 -3.54
CA PHE A 180 9.19 -8.23 -4.12
C PHE A 180 8.04 -7.26 -3.96
N HIS A 181 7.01 -7.44 -4.76
CA HIS A 181 5.73 -6.83 -4.49
C HIS A 181 4.57 -7.73 -4.90
N LEU A 182 3.42 -7.47 -4.28
CA LEU A 182 2.12 -7.80 -4.82
C LEU A 182 1.66 -6.68 -5.75
N ASP A 183 1.24 -7.04 -6.96
CA ASP A 183 0.72 -6.13 -7.97
C ASP A 183 -0.77 -6.44 -8.21
N PHE A 184 -1.63 -5.44 -7.92
CA PHE A 184 -3.07 -5.50 -8.14
C PHE A 184 -3.53 -4.56 -9.26
N VAL A 185 -2.67 -4.07 -10.15
CA VAL A 185 -3.06 -3.14 -11.22
C VAL A 185 -3.82 -3.81 -12.38
N GLY A 186 -4.47 -4.96 -12.15
CA GLY A 186 -5.42 -5.56 -13.10
C GLY A 186 -4.85 -6.05 -14.44
N GLU A 187 -3.54 -5.98 -14.67
CA GLU A 187 -2.94 -6.41 -15.96
C GLU A 187 -3.01 -7.92 -16.18
N PHE A 188 -2.95 -8.67 -15.08
CA PHE A 188 -2.77 -10.12 -15.11
C PHE A 188 -4.00 -10.92 -14.68
N VAL A 189 -5.03 -10.25 -14.17
CA VAL A 189 -6.27 -10.90 -13.73
C VAL A 189 -7.24 -10.97 -14.90
N ALA A 190 -7.56 -12.20 -15.31
CA ALA A 190 -8.60 -12.48 -16.30
C ALA A 190 -9.54 -13.55 -15.72
N ASP A 191 -10.72 -13.72 -16.32
CA ASP A 191 -11.69 -14.73 -15.88
C ASP A 191 -11.07 -16.15 -15.79
N GLY A 192 -10.17 -16.49 -16.70
CA GLY A 192 -9.44 -17.76 -16.68
C GLY A 192 -8.43 -17.94 -15.53
N SER A 193 -8.13 -16.87 -14.78
CA SER A 193 -7.25 -16.86 -13.61
C SER A 193 -8.01 -17.10 -12.31
N ILE A 194 -9.34 -17.10 -12.33
CA ILE A 194 -10.18 -17.24 -11.13
C ILE A 194 -10.59 -18.70 -10.92
N LEU A 195 -10.35 -19.20 -9.70
CA LEU A 195 -10.87 -20.46 -9.19
C LEU A 195 -11.77 -20.17 -8.00
N ILE A 196 -13.08 -20.40 -8.15
CA ILE A 196 -14.05 -20.21 -7.07
C ILE A 196 -13.97 -21.42 -6.15
N ILE A 197 -13.60 -21.19 -4.88
CA ILE A 197 -13.38 -22.24 -3.88
C ILE A 197 -14.65 -22.45 -3.06
N ASP A 198 -15.28 -21.34 -2.66
CA ASP A 198 -16.58 -21.31 -2.02
C ASP A 198 -17.35 -20.09 -2.55
N GLY A 199 -18.61 -20.28 -2.94
CA GLY A 199 -19.39 -19.30 -3.68
C GLY A 199 -20.42 -19.94 -4.60
N ASP A 200 -21.16 -19.11 -5.34
CA ASP A 200 -22.27 -19.57 -6.19
C ASP A 200 -21.92 -19.72 -7.70
N ASP A 201 -20.68 -19.37 -8.07
CA ASP A 201 -20.10 -19.43 -9.44
C ASP A 201 -20.81 -18.54 -10.47
N ASP A 202 -21.44 -17.44 -10.04
CA ASP A 202 -22.03 -16.44 -10.94
C ASP A 202 -21.01 -15.47 -11.55
N ARG A 203 -19.75 -15.53 -11.10
CA ARG A 203 -18.60 -14.69 -11.50
C ARG A 203 -18.58 -13.28 -10.93
N LEU A 204 -19.34 -13.03 -9.87
CA LEU A 204 -19.26 -11.83 -9.05
C LEU A 204 -18.82 -12.23 -7.63
N PHE A 205 -17.79 -11.57 -7.11
CA PHE A 205 -17.32 -11.87 -5.76
C PHE A 205 -18.26 -11.24 -4.73
N GLU A 206 -18.95 -12.08 -3.98
CA GLU A 206 -19.99 -11.66 -3.02
C GLU A 206 -19.61 -11.93 -1.55
N CYS A 207 -20.47 -11.48 -0.63
CA CYS A 207 -20.28 -11.70 0.80
C CYS A 207 -20.29 -13.20 1.16
N GLY A 208 -19.29 -13.64 1.92
CA GLY A 208 -19.15 -15.03 2.35
C GLY A 208 -18.38 -15.91 1.37
N GLU A 209 -17.97 -15.38 0.21
CA GLU A 209 -17.26 -16.16 -0.79
C GLU A 209 -15.75 -16.23 -0.54
N THR A 210 -15.12 -17.23 -1.15
CA THR A 210 -13.68 -17.42 -1.17
C THR A 210 -13.20 -17.84 -2.55
N TRP A 211 -12.33 -17.04 -3.15
CA TRP A 211 -11.80 -17.22 -4.50
C TRP A 211 -10.28 -17.31 -4.45
N TRP A 212 -9.69 -18.10 -5.35
CA TRP A 212 -8.26 -18.10 -5.63
C TRP A 212 -8.00 -17.46 -7.00
N VAL A 213 -7.08 -16.51 -7.02
CA VAL A 213 -6.58 -15.85 -8.22
C VAL A 213 -5.20 -16.41 -8.54
N VAL A 214 -5.10 -17.14 -9.65
CA VAL A 214 -3.86 -17.71 -10.15
C VAL A 214 -3.33 -16.84 -11.29
N ALA A 215 -2.40 -15.96 -10.94
CA ALA A 215 -1.84 -14.97 -11.85
C ALA A 215 -0.46 -14.52 -11.33
N PRO A 216 0.40 -13.93 -12.18
CA PRO A 216 1.66 -13.32 -11.76
C PRO A 216 1.44 -12.04 -10.94
N LEU A 217 0.79 -12.15 -9.78
CA LEU A 217 0.55 -11.01 -8.87
C LEU A 217 1.69 -10.84 -7.87
N PHE A 218 2.45 -11.89 -7.57
CA PHE A 218 3.63 -11.82 -6.71
C PHE A 218 4.89 -12.03 -7.56
N HIS A 219 5.72 -11.01 -7.66
CA HIS A 219 6.96 -11.05 -8.43
C HIS A 219 8.02 -10.11 -7.88
N ARG A 220 9.25 -10.28 -8.40
CA ARG A 220 10.39 -9.46 -7.98
C ARG A 220 10.27 -8.03 -8.53
N ALA A 221 10.77 -7.06 -7.77
CA ALA A 221 10.80 -5.66 -8.12
C ALA A 221 11.45 -5.40 -9.50
N HIS A 222 10.85 -4.48 -10.25
CA HIS A 222 11.23 -4.24 -11.64
C HIS A 222 12.60 -3.58 -11.80
N GLY A 223 13.09 -2.87 -10.78
CA GLY A 223 14.42 -2.28 -10.80
C GLY A 223 15.52 -3.30 -11.07
N TYR A 224 15.34 -4.55 -10.64
CA TYR A 224 16.30 -5.62 -10.85
C TYR A 224 16.27 -6.24 -12.25
N GLU A 225 15.23 -6.01 -13.06
CA GLU A 225 15.06 -6.71 -14.34
C GLU A 225 16.29 -6.62 -15.23
N ARG A 226 16.90 -5.43 -15.27
CA ARG A 226 18.08 -5.20 -16.10
C ARG A 226 19.32 -5.97 -15.63
N TYR A 227 19.42 -6.23 -14.33
CA TYR A 227 20.59 -6.78 -13.68
C TYR A 227 20.50 -8.28 -13.38
N SER A 228 19.36 -8.87 -13.70
CA SER A 228 19.00 -10.23 -13.37
C SER A 228 19.27 -11.19 -14.53
N PHE A 229 19.56 -12.45 -14.19
CA PHE A 229 19.62 -13.56 -15.16
C PHE A 229 18.39 -14.46 -15.10
N ALA A 230 17.38 -14.11 -14.29
CA ALA A 230 16.09 -14.78 -14.28
C ALA A 230 15.50 -14.92 -15.69
N SER A 231 14.85 -16.05 -15.90
CA SER A 231 14.27 -16.45 -17.18
C SER A 231 12.93 -17.14 -16.97
N GLY A 232 12.24 -17.44 -18.08
CA GLY A 232 10.91 -18.04 -18.06
C GLY A 232 9.80 -17.04 -17.79
N CYS A 233 8.62 -17.32 -18.35
CA CYS A 233 7.29 -16.76 -18.04
C CYS A 233 7.09 -15.26 -18.24
N GLY A 234 8.17 -14.52 -18.51
CA GLY A 234 8.17 -13.12 -18.85
C GLY A 234 9.33 -12.76 -19.77
N ARG A 235 9.76 -11.51 -19.70
CA ARG A 235 10.90 -10.97 -20.43
C ARG A 235 12.20 -11.39 -19.72
N PRO A 236 13.35 -11.43 -20.44
CA PRO A 236 14.64 -11.67 -19.80
C PRO A 236 14.85 -10.74 -18.60
N GLY A 237 15.27 -11.32 -17.47
CA GLY A 237 15.48 -10.59 -16.23
C GLY A 237 14.26 -10.49 -15.31
N GLN A 238 13.06 -10.83 -15.78
CA GLN A 238 11.87 -10.85 -14.95
C GLN A 238 11.78 -12.15 -14.15
N TYR A 239 11.75 -12.03 -12.83
CA TYR A 239 11.36 -13.14 -11.95
C TYR A 239 9.88 -12.97 -11.59
N MET A 240 9.02 -13.51 -12.45
CA MET A 240 7.57 -13.31 -12.39
C MET A 240 6.85 -14.65 -12.58
N PRO A 241 6.68 -15.44 -11.50
CA PRO A 241 6.03 -16.74 -11.57
C PRO A 241 4.57 -16.61 -12.03
N SER A 242 4.19 -17.35 -13.08
CA SER A 242 2.84 -17.30 -13.63
C SER A 242 1.78 -18.00 -12.76
N GLU A 243 2.23 -18.82 -11.80
CA GLU A 243 1.39 -19.67 -10.95
C GLU A 243 1.37 -19.22 -9.49
N SER A 244 1.62 -17.93 -9.23
CA SER A 244 1.39 -17.32 -7.93
C SER A 244 -0.12 -17.36 -7.62
N VAL A 245 -0.46 -17.75 -6.39
CA VAL A 245 -1.86 -17.91 -5.95
C VAL A 245 -2.14 -16.92 -4.84
N VAL A 246 -3.17 -16.09 -5.04
CA VAL A 246 -3.68 -15.15 -4.04
C VAL A 246 -5.13 -15.51 -3.73
N GLN A 247 -5.48 -15.63 -2.46
CA GLN A 247 -6.85 -15.90 -2.02
C GLN A 247 -7.55 -14.59 -1.66
N PHE A 248 -8.78 -14.40 -2.13
CA PHE A 248 -9.72 -13.40 -1.65
C PHE A 248 -10.79 -14.14 -0.85
N SER A 249 -11.06 -13.71 0.38
CA SER A 249 -12.08 -14.32 1.24
C SER A 249 -12.81 -13.23 2.02
N HIS A 250 -14.14 -13.21 1.97
CA HIS A 250 -14.95 -12.22 2.68
C HIS A 250 -15.70 -12.85 3.86
N ASP A 251 -15.52 -12.30 5.07
CA ASP A 251 -16.28 -12.67 6.25
C ASP A 251 -17.48 -11.72 6.44
N ASP A 252 -18.69 -12.23 6.19
CA ASP A 252 -19.95 -11.47 6.32
C ASP A 252 -20.22 -10.98 7.76
N ASN A 253 -19.75 -11.71 8.79
CA ASN A 253 -19.99 -11.30 10.18
C ASN A 253 -19.12 -10.12 10.59
N LEU A 254 -17.88 -10.08 10.09
CA LEU A 254 -16.95 -9.00 10.35
C LEU A 254 -17.07 -7.87 9.31
N ASN A 255 -17.72 -8.15 8.17
CA ASN A 255 -17.73 -7.31 6.98
C ASN A 255 -16.31 -6.89 6.60
N GLN A 256 -15.45 -7.89 6.37
CA GLN A 256 -14.04 -7.70 6.03
C GLN A 256 -13.64 -8.67 4.92
N THR A 257 -12.86 -8.19 3.97
CA THR A 257 -12.17 -9.04 2.98
C THR A 257 -10.72 -9.25 3.41
N THR A 258 -10.29 -10.51 3.44
CA THR A 258 -8.89 -10.90 3.58
C THR A 258 -8.32 -11.27 2.22
N ILE A 259 -7.23 -10.61 1.82
CA ILE A 259 -6.43 -10.96 0.64
C ILE A 259 -5.16 -11.67 1.15
N SER A 260 -5.00 -12.96 0.86
CA SER A 260 -3.89 -13.78 1.36
C SER A 260 -2.96 -14.22 0.22
N LEU A 261 -1.66 -14.00 0.38
CA LEU A 261 -0.61 -14.65 -0.41
C LEU A 261 -0.01 -15.79 0.40
N VAL A 262 0.16 -16.97 -0.20
CA VAL A 262 1.05 -18.02 0.31
C VAL A 262 2.05 -18.38 -0.77
N PHE A 263 3.34 -18.15 -0.50
CA PHE A 263 4.40 -18.36 -1.49
C PHE A 263 5.57 -19.19 -0.94
N PRO A 264 6.18 -20.09 -1.73
CA PRO A 264 7.30 -20.90 -1.25
C PRO A 264 8.55 -20.08 -0.92
N LEU A 265 9.15 -20.32 0.24
CA LEU A 265 10.46 -19.74 0.59
C LEU A 265 11.60 -20.47 -0.13
N THR A 266 11.40 -21.73 -0.52
CA THR A 266 12.40 -22.59 -1.17
C THR A 266 11.77 -23.45 -2.27
N ASN A 267 12.58 -23.92 -3.23
CA ASN A 267 12.11 -24.84 -4.28
C ASN A 267 11.70 -26.20 -3.69
N GLU A 268 12.22 -26.61 -2.53
CA GLU A 268 11.71 -27.76 -1.80
C GLU A 268 10.25 -27.58 -1.38
N ALA A 269 9.88 -26.41 -0.85
CA ALA A 269 8.50 -26.11 -0.49
C ALA A 269 7.59 -26.01 -1.72
N ASP A 270 8.08 -25.43 -2.83
CA ASP A 270 7.28 -25.39 -4.06
C ASP A 270 7.06 -26.79 -4.65
N ALA A 271 8.06 -27.67 -4.57
CA ALA A 271 7.91 -29.07 -4.96
C ALA A 271 6.86 -29.80 -4.12
N GLU A 272 6.81 -29.54 -2.80
CA GLU A 272 5.75 -30.07 -1.93
C GLU A 272 4.37 -29.55 -2.33
N ARG A 273 4.25 -28.24 -2.66
CA ARG A 273 3.02 -27.64 -3.19
C ARG A 273 2.57 -28.33 -4.49
N ARG A 274 3.50 -28.63 -5.39
CA ARG A 274 3.20 -29.23 -6.69
C ARG A 274 3.11 -30.75 -6.68
N ASN A 275 3.43 -31.38 -5.55
CA ASN A 275 3.62 -32.84 -5.45
C ASN A 275 4.63 -33.36 -6.49
N GLU A 276 5.75 -32.65 -6.61
CA GLU A 276 6.87 -32.91 -7.52
C GLU A 276 8.18 -33.18 -6.75
N THR A 277 9.27 -33.46 -7.46
CA THR A 277 10.62 -33.51 -6.87
C THR A 277 11.27 -32.12 -6.88
N PRO A 278 11.97 -31.69 -5.83
CA PRO A 278 12.68 -30.41 -5.81
C PRO A 278 13.65 -30.23 -6.98
N GLN A 279 13.53 -29.09 -7.65
CA GLN A 279 14.43 -28.61 -8.68
C GLN A 279 15.49 -27.70 -8.06
N ARG A 280 16.54 -27.43 -8.81
CA ARG A 280 17.58 -26.48 -8.39
C ARG A 280 17.07 -25.05 -8.58
N ASN A 281 17.69 -24.11 -7.87
CA ASN A 281 17.56 -22.69 -8.18
C ASN A 281 18.29 -22.44 -9.50
N ASP A 282 17.56 -22.46 -10.61
CA ASP A 282 18.09 -22.24 -11.95
C ASP A 282 17.64 -20.89 -12.55
N GLY A 283 16.87 -20.12 -11.78
CA GLY A 283 16.40 -18.79 -12.14
C GLY A 283 15.21 -18.83 -13.09
N ASN A 284 14.57 -19.99 -13.30
CA ASN A 284 13.45 -20.13 -14.21
C ASN A 284 12.11 -19.98 -13.48
N ALA A 285 11.49 -18.81 -13.51
CA ALA A 285 10.24 -18.57 -12.79
C ALA A 285 9.02 -19.39 -13.31
N CYS A 286 9.14 -20.15 -14.41
CA CYS A 286 8.08 -21.03 -14.92
C CYS A 286 8.04 -22.44 -14.33
N ASN A 287 9.16 -22.92 -13.78
CA ASN A 287 9.17 -24.24 -13.16
C ASN A 287 8.90 -24.05 -11.66
N GLN A 288 9.72 -24.65 -10.79
CA GLN A 288 9.57 -24.39 -9.38
C GLN A 288 10.13 -23.02 -9.02
N SER A 289 9.33 -22.21 -8.36
CA SER A 289 9.68 -20.83 -8.02
C SER A 289 9.63 -20.62 -6.51
N SER A 290 10.57 -19.81 -6.01
CA SER A 290 10.68 -19.48 -4.59
C SER A 290 11.42 -18.17 -4.34
N VAL A 291 11.22 -17.61 -3.14
CA VAL A 291 11.98 -16.43 -2.68
C VAL A 291 13.49 -16.69 -2.73
N LEU A 292 13.94 -17.87 -2.27
CA LEU A 292 15.35 -18.22 -2.27
C LEU A 292 15.97 -18.21 -3.68
N GLU A 293 15.26 -18.71 -4.68
CA GLU A 293 15.75 -18.70 -6.05
C GLU A 293 15.85 -17.28 -6.60
N ALA A 294 14.79 -16.47 -6.43
CA ALA A 294 14.77 -15.08 -6.88
C ALA A 294 15.91 -14.24 -6.28
N LEU A 295 16.23 -14.45 -5.00
CA LEU A 295 17.34 -13.78 -4.32
C LEU A 295 18.71 -14.34 -4.73
N ALA A 296 18.82 -15.65 -4.99
CA ALA A 296 20.05 -16.24 -5.50
C ALA A 296 20.44 -15.67 -6.86
N ASP A 297 19.45 -15.39 -7.72
CA ASP A 297 19.67 -14.70 -8.99
C ASP A 297 20.22 -13.27 -8.79
N LEU A 298 19.76 -12.53 -7.77
CA LEU A 298 20.31 -11.19 -7.47
C LEU A 298 21.80 -11.24 -7.10
N VAL A 299 22.23 -12.26 -6.35
CA VAL A 299 23.65 -12.42 -5.99
C VAL A 299 24.49 -12.70 -7.24
N ILE A 300 24.00 -13.53 -8.16
CA ILE A 300 24.67 -13.79 -9.45
C ILE A 300 24.76 -12.51 -10.29
N GLY A 301 23.65 -11.76 -10.39
CA GLY A 301 23.59 -10.44 -11.03
C GLY A 301 24.63 -9.48 -10.46
N ALA A 302 24.62 -9.31 -9.14
CA ALA A 302 25.51 -8.41 -8.42
C ALA A 302 27.00 -8.75 -8.63
N GLN A 303 27.36 -10.05 -8.62
CA GLN A 303 28.73 -10.50 -8.87
C GLN A 303 29.16 -10.19 -10.32
N TRP A 304 28.29 -10.44 -11.29
CA TRP A 304 28.57 -10.14 -12.70
C TRP A 304 28.83 -8.65 -12.92
N TYR A 305 27.94 -7.78 -12.43
CA TYR A 305 28.05 -6.33 -12.60
C TYR A 305 29.17 -5.71 -11.78
N PHE A 306 29.58 -6.34 -10.68
CA PHE A 306 30.79 -5.95 -9.96
C PHE A 306 32.06 -6.18 -10.80
N GLU A 307 32.16 -7.31 -11.50
CA GLU A 307 33.30 -7.64 -12.37
C GLU A 307 33.23 -6.91 -13.73
N HIS A 308 32.02 -6.61 -14.20
CA HIS A 308 31.74 -5.99 -15.48
C HIS A 308 30.80 -4.78 -15.34
N PRO A 309 31.22 -3.68 -14.70
CA PRO A 309 30.36 -2.52 -14.50
C PRO A 309 29.88 -1.94 -15.83
N SER A 310 28.59 -1.68 -15.95
CA SER A 310 27.99 -0.94 -17.08
C SER A 310 28.21 0.56 -16.94
N GLY A 311 28.47 1.05 -15.73
CA GLY A 311 28.67 2.48 -15.42
C GLY A 311 27.36 3.25 -15.27
N GLU A 312 26.26 2.54 -15.02
CA GLU A 312 24.95 3.16 -14.86
C GLU A 312 24.67 3.39 -13.38
N PRO A 313 24.07 4.53 -13.00
CA PRO A 313 23.83 4.82 -11.59
C PRO A 313 22.88 3.82 -10.94
N GLU A 314 21.94 3.24 -11.70
CA GLU A 314 20.98 2.24 -11.22
C GLU A 314 21.65 0.93 -10.79
N GLU A 315 22.91 0.66 -11.18
CA GLU A 315 23.66 -0.53 -10.72
C GLU A 315 23.79 -0.59 -9.19
N ASP A 316 23.71 0.56 -8.52
CA ASP A 316 23.84 0.63 -7.06
C ASP A 316 22.77 -0.20 -6.32
N ILE A 317 21.60 -0.49 -6.92
CA ILE A 317 20.57 -1.33 -6.28
C ILE A 317 20.95 -2.80 -6.25
N ILE A 318 21.67 -3.28 -7.27
CA ILE A 318 22.05 -4.69 -7.36
C ILE A 318 23.38 -4.94 -6.66
N LEU A 319 24.33 -4.00 -6.70
CA LEU A 319 25.67 -4.22 -6.15
C LEU A 319 25.69 -4.49 -4.63
N ALA A 320 24.68 -4.03 -3.90
CA ALA A 320 24.52 -4.34 -2.48
C ALA A 320 24.23 -5.83 -2.21
N TRP A 321 23.74 -6.59 -3.19
CA TRP A 321 23.49 -8.03 -3.06
C TRP A 321 24.74 -8.90 -3.23
N ARG A 322 25.88 -8.36 -3.68
CA ARG A 322 27.08 -9.14 -4.07
C ARG A 322 27.54 -10.18 -3.05
N ASP A 323 27.58 -9.76 -1.78
CA ASP A 323 28.12 -10.56 -0.68
C ASP A 323 27.01 -11.08 0.27
N LYS A 324 25.74 -10.84 -0.08
CA LYS A 324 24.60 -11.32 0.72
C LYS A 324 24.43 -12.83 0.51
N ASN A 325 23.99 -13.51 1.56
CA ASN A 325 23.58 -14.90 1.50
C ASN A 325 22.05 -14.96 1.43
N PRO A 326 21.44 -15.39 0.31
CA PRO A 326 19.99 -15.41 0.13
C PRO A 326 19.22 -16.12 1.25
N ARG A 327 19.83 -17.14 1.89
CA ARG A 327 19.21 -17.90 2.98
C ARG A 327 19.00 -17.09 4.25
N ASP A 328 19.82 -16.07 4.48
CA ASP A 328 19.74 -15.23 5.68
C ASP A 328 18.57 -14.24 5.62
N HIS A 329 17.93 -14.13 4.45
CA HIS A 329 16.80 -13.23 4.16
C HIS A 329 15.46 -13.96 3.99
N LEU A 330 15.39 -15.26 4.31
CA LEU A 330 14.16 -16.05 4.17
C LEU A 330 13.23 -15.99 5.39
N ASP A 331 13.61 -15.35 6.49
CA ASP A 331 12.75 -15.20 7.67
C ASP A 331 11.80 -14.01 7.49
N PRO A 332 10.49 -14.23 7.27
CA PRO A 332 9.54 -13.14 7.04
C PRO A 332 9.35 -12.23 8.25
N HIS A 333 9.82 -12.65 9.43
CA HIS A 333 9.84 -11.77 10.60
C HIS A 333 10.79 -10.59 10.48
N GLY A 334 11.83 -10.69 9.65
CA GLY A 334 12.76 -9.60 9.39
C GLY A 334 12.27 -8.62 8.31
N TRP A 335 11.28 -9.00 7.52
CA TRP A 335 10.84 -8.23 6.37
C TRP A 335 10.07 -6.98 6.80
N THR A 336 10.10 -5.97 5.94
CA THR A 336 9.32 -4.75 6.11
C THR A 336 8.45 -4.53 4.87
N LEU A 337 7.36 -3.80 5.08
CA LEU A 337 6.31 -3.67 4.09
C LEU A 337 5.94 -2.20 3.93
N THR A 338 5.47 -1.87 2.74
CA THR A 338 4.65 -0.70 2.46
C THR A 338 3.46 -1.13 1.61
N ALA A 339 2.36 -0.38 1.67
CA ALA A 339 1.22 -0.58 0.78
C ALA A 339 0.79 0.75 0.18
N THR A 340 0.28 0.71 -1.03
CA THR A 340 -0.42 1.81 -1.69
C THR A 340 -1.63 1.19 -2.35
N LEU A 341 -2.79 1.47 -1.81
CA LEU A 341 -4.05 0.88 -2.25
C LEU A 341 -4.94 1.96 -2.85
N GLY A 342 -5.76 1.52 -3.78
CA GLY A 342 -6.70 2.36 -4.48
C GLY A 342 -7.84 1.54 -5.06
N VAL A 343 -8.69 2.27 -5.75
CA VAL A 343 -9.79 1.75 -6.56
C VAL A 343 -9.71 2.39 -7.94
N PRO A 344 -10.14 1.70 -9.01
CA PRO A 344 -10.15 2.25 -10.35
C PRO A 344 -11.26 3.29 -10.51
N TYR A 345 -11.14 4.19 -11.48
CA TYR A 345 -12.27 5.03 -11.87
C TYR A 345 -13.43 4.21 -12.46
N SER A 346 -14.66 4.72 -12.36
CA SER A 346 -15.87 4.09 -12.93
C SER A 346 -15.87 4.07 -14.47
N ARG A 347 -15.05 4.89 -15.13
CA ARG A 347 -14.82 4.90 -16.58
C ARG A 347 -13.39 5.32 -16.89
N GLU A 348 -12.90 4.93 -18.05
CA GLU A 348 -11.59 5.33 -18.53
C GLU A 348 -11.49 6.86 -18.59
N ASP A 349 -10.47 7.41 -17.94
CA ASP A 349 -10.13 8.82 -18.00
C ASP A 349 -8.71 8.95 -18.60
N PRO A 350 -8.60 9.43 -19.85
CA PRO A 350 -7.32 9.49 -20.56
C PRO A 350 -6.33 10.49 -19.96
N ASP A 351 -6.78 11.38 -19.08
CA ASP A 351 -5.95 12.39 -18.43
C ASP A 351 -5.52 11.98 -17.01
N SER A 352 -5.95 10.80 -16.52
CA SER A 352 -5.68 10.28 -15.16
C SER A 352 -4.70 9.10 -15.13
N LEU A 353 -4.33 8.63 -13.93
CA LEU A 353 -3.61 7.37 -13.74
C LEU A 353 -4.54 6.13 -13.75
N LEU A 354 -5.82 6.30 -14.07
CA LEU A 354 -6.87 5.27 -14.00
C LEU A 354 -7.11 4.70 -12.58
N VAL A 355 -6.53 5.33 -11.56
CA VAL A 355 -6.62 4.97 -10.14
C VAL A 355 -7.03 6.18 -9.30
N VAL A 356 -7.87 5.91 -8.32
CA VAL A 356 -8.15 6.75 -7.16
C VAL A 356 -7.42 6.11 -5.98
N TYR A 357 -6.42 6.78 -5.43
CA TYR A 357 -5.76 6.27 -4.23
C TYR A 357 -6.70 6.40 -3.04
N THR A 358 -6.73 5.38 -2.20
CA THR A 358 -7.62 5.35 -1.03
C THR A 358 -6.86 5.18 0.27
N ASP A 359 -5.70 4.53 0.23
CA ASP A 359 -4.98 4.18 1.45
C ASP A 359 -3.48 3.96 1.19
N VAL A 360 -2.65 4.19 2.20
CA VAL A 360 -1.21 3.96 2.19
C VAL A 360 -0.72 3.46 3.54
N PHE A 361 0.16 2.44 3.52
CA PHE A 361 0.77 1.92 4.74
C PHE A 361 2.30 2.00 4.66
N PRO A 362 2.98 2.50 5.70
CA PRO A 362 2.45 3.24 6.85
C PRO A 362 1.82 4.58 6.46
N ASN A 363 0.81 5.03 7.20
CA ASN A 363 0.18 6.33 6.96
C ASN A 363 1.12 7.50 7.30
N PRO A 364 1.29 8.48 6.39
CA PRO A 364 1.90 9.76 6.75
C PRO A 364 0.97 10.56 7.67
N VAL A 365 1.55 11.41 8.50
CA VAL A 365 0.76 12.35 9.32
C VAL A 365 0.30 13.49 8.41
N LEU A 366 -1.01 13.73 8.32
CA LEU A 366 -1.55 14.85 7.55
C LEU A 366 -0.96 16.18 8.06
N GLY A 367 -0.39 16.94 7.15
CA GLY A 367 0.29 18.21 7.40
C GLY A 367 1.74 18.09 7.90
N ASP A 368 2.30 16.89 8.01
CA ASP A 368 3.74 16.67 8.28
C ASP A 368 4.52 16.71 6.95
N VAL A 369 4.78 17.93 6.46
CA VAL A 369 5.44 18.14 5.16
C VAL A 369 6.96 17.98 5.25
N ASN A 370 7.50 17.84 6.46
CA ASN A 370 8.93 17.70 6.72
C ASN A 370 9.35 16.25 7.06
N GLY A 371 8.40 15.38 7.43
CA GLY A 371 8.58 13.96 7.72
C GLY A 371 9.12 13.66 9.12
N ASP A 372 8.90 14.53 10.11
CA ASP A 372 9.38 14.32 11.50
C ASP A 372 8.40 13.57 12.41
N GLY A 373 7.23 13.20 11.88
CA GLY A 373 6.18 12.48 12.59
C GLY A 373 5.19 13.39 13.32
N ALA A 374 5.25 14.71 13.10
CA ALA A 374 4.30 15.66 13.64
C ALA A 374 3.85 16.68 12.58
N SER A 375 2.63 17.19 12.70
CA SER A 375 2.19 18.39 11.98
C SER A 375 2.20 19.57 12.96
N ASP A 376 3.21 20.43 12.85
CA ASP A 376 3.45 21.51 13.80
C ASP A 376 3.75 22.89 13.16
N GLU A 377 4.39 23.80 13.91
CA GLU A 377 4.71 25.15 13.39
C GLU A 377 5.83 25.15 12.34
N SER A 378 6.73 24.16 12.40
CA SER A 378 7.79 23.95 11.42
C SER A 378 7.18 23.64 10.05
N ASP A 379 6.17 22.77 9.99
CA ASP A 379 5.46 22.42 8.76
C ASP A 379 4.73 23.62 8.17
N ARG A 380 4.01 24.37 9.00
CA ARG A 380 3.35 25.61 8.56
C ARG A 380 4.34 26.62 7.99
N ALA A 381 5.50 26.78 8.65
CA ALA A 381 6.55 27.65 8.18
C ALA A 381 7.13 27.16 6.84
N ALA A 382 7.27 25.85 6.65
CA ALA A 382 7.71 25.24 5.40
C ALA A 382 6.69 25.47 4.26
N THR A 383 5.40 25.23 4.51
CA THR A 383 4.31 25.52 3.55
C THR A 383 4.25 27.00 3.19
N ALA A 384 4.34 27.89 4.19
CA ALA A 384 4.33 29.34 3.96
C ALA A 384 5.52 29.80 3.12
N GLU A 385 6.70 29.23 3.39
CA GLU A 385 7.91 29.49 2.61
C GLU A 385 7.78 28.98 1.17
N PHE A 386 7.19 27.80 0.97
CA PHE A 386 6.90 27.27 -0.36
C PHE A 386 6.00 28.21 -1.17
N VAL A 387 4.85 28.63 -0.60
CA VAL A 387 3.94 29.60 -1.24
C VAL A 387 4.65 30.91 -1.56
N ARG A 388 5.49 31.41 -0.65
CA ARG A 388 6.26 32.65 -0.85
C ARG A 388 7.26 32.54 -2.02
N LEU A 389 7.83 31.37 -2.23
CA LEU A 389 8.85 31.12 -3.26
C LEU A 389 8.25 30.77 -4.62
N HIS A 390 7.15 30.01 -4.64
CA HIS A 390 6.60 29.40 -5.84
C HIS A 390 5.22 29.92 -6.24
N GLY A 391 4.47 30.51 -5.31
CA GLY A 391 3.11 31.01 -5.55
C GLY A 391 3.07 32.32 -6.33
N ASP A 392 2.18 32.40 -7.32
CA ASP A 392 1.84 33.64 -8.01
C ASP A 392 0.61 34.26 -7.34
N GLY A 393 0.77 35.46 -6.78
CA GLY A 393 -0.29 36.10 -6.00
C GLY A 393 -0.65 35.38 -4.69
N GLY A 394 0.20 34.48 -4.19
CA GLY A 394 -0.03 33.73 -2.96
C GLY A 394 -0.62 32.33 -3.15
N THR A 395 -0.69 31.84 -4.39
CA THR A 395 -1.18 30.50 -4.71
C THR A 395 -0.23 29.83 -5.71
N PHE A 396 0.13 28.58 -5.46
CA PHE A 396 0.80 27.72 -6.43
C PHE A 396 -0.21 26.70 -6.97
N THR A 397 -0.54 26.78 -8.26
CA THR A 397 -1.46 25.82 -8.88
C THR A 397 -0.69 24.64 -9.46
N ILE A 398 -1.06 23.43 -9.03
CA ILE A 398 -0.49 22.18 -9.54
C ILE A 398 -1.05 21.92 -10.93
N ARG A 399 -0.18 21.61 -11.90
CA ARG A 399 -0.59 21.38 -13.29
C ARG A 399 -0.50 19.90 -13.59
N ARG A 400 -1.51 19.33 -14.26
CA ARG A 400 -1.58 17.88 -14.56
C ARG A 400 -1.60 17.05 -13.26
N PHE A 401 -2.55 17.35 -12.38
CA PHE A 401 -2.75 16.75 -11.05
C PHE A 401 -2.75 15.20 -11.01
N ALA A 402 -3.02 14.58 -12.16
CA ALA A 402 -2.82 13.15 -12.35
C ALA A 402 -1.39 12.68 -12.09
N TYR A 403 -0.44 13.36 -12.71
CA TYR A 403 0.98 13.01 -12.66
C TYR A 403 1.74 13.87 -11.66
N ASP A 404 1.24 15.07 -11.40
CA ASP A 404 1.83 16.04 -10.50
C ASP A 404 1.01 16.13 -9.21
N PHE A 405 1.70 16.33 -8.11
CA PHE A 405 1.12 16.54 -6.79
C PHE A 405 2.07 17.41 -6.00
N ASN A 406 1.64 17.88 -4.85
CA ASN A 406 2.54 18.58 -3.95
C ASN A 406 2.21 18.22 -2.51
N VAL A 407 3.21 17.84 -1.71
CA VAL A 407 3.02 17.52 -0.29
C VAL A 407 2.51 18.73 0.51
N PHE A 408 2.75 19.94 0.01
CA PHE A 408 2.25 21.18 0.60
C PHE A 408 0.77 21.46 0.26
N ASP A 409 0.18 20.74 -0.70
CA ASP A 409 -1.28 20.75 -0.96
C ASP A 409 -1.92 19.75 0.01
N ILE A 410 -2.09 20.19 1.25
CA ILE A 410 -2.49 19.33 2.38
C ILE A 410 -3.99 19.00 2.26
N ASN A 411 -4.78 19.94 1.74
CA ASN A 411 -6.21 19.75 1.53
C ASN A 411 -6.55 18.98 0.23
N TYR A 412 -5.53 18.76 -0.62
CA TYR A 412 -5.57 18.02 -1.88
C TYR A 412 -6.51 18.64 -2.92
N ASP A 413 -6.48 19.96 -3.08
CA ASP A 413 -7.38 20.69 -3.98
C ASP A 413 -6.76 21.18 -5.28
N GLY A 414 -5.51 20.78 -5.53
CA GLY A 414 -4.75 21.15 -6.72
C GLY A 414 -4.06 22.50 -6.59
N ALA A 415 -4.07 23.11 -5.42
CA ALA A 415 -3.35 24.35 -5.14
C ALA A 415 -2.65 24.31 -3.78
N VAL A 416 -1.53 25.03 -3.68
CA VAL A 416 -0.88 25.33 -2.41
C VAL A 416 -1.07 26.82 -2.12
N ASP A 417 -1.84 27.15 -1.10
CA ASP A 417 -2.16 28.53 -0.76
C ASP A 417 -2.29 28.80 0.75
N ALA A 418 -2.95 29.90 1.12
CA ALA A 418 -3.12 30.28 2.51
C ALA A 418 -3.98 29.29 3.33
N PHE A 419 -4.83 28.49 2.68
CA PHE A 419 -5.58 27.42 3.35
C PHE A 419 -4.63 26.32 3.82
N ASP A 420 -3.67 25.88 3.00
CA ASP A 420 -2.67 24.88 3.40
C ASP A 420 -1.73 25.38 4.51
N VAL A 421 -1.30 26.64 4.43
CA VAL A 421 -0.47 27.26 5.49
C VAL A 421 -1.19 27.30 6.84
N ASN A 422 -2.50 27.52 6.79
CA ASN A 422 -3.35 27.59 7.96
C ASN A 422 -4.02 26.25 8.27
N GLN A 423 -3.74 25.20 7.50
CA GLN A 423 -4.19 23.86 7.81
C GLN A 423 -3.44 23.35 9.05
N ARG A 424 -3.97 23.75 10.20
CA ARG A 424 -4.16 22.89 11.36
C ARG A 424 -5.65 22.71 11.58
N PRO A 425 -6.49 22.32 10.60
CA PRO A 425 -7.85 22.11 10.99
C PRO A 425 -7.79 20.82 11.80
N ARG A 426 -7.89 20.93 13.13
CA ARG A 426 -8.60 19.85 13.81
C ARG A 426 -9.88 19.69 13.01
N PRO A 427 -10.16 18.52 12.42
CA PRO A 427 -11.44 18.32 11.77
C PRO A 427 -12.55 18.84 12.70
N GLY A 428 -13.37 19.74 12.19
CA GLY A 428 -14.37 20.49 12.95
C GLY A 428 -13.98 21.87 13.48
N ASP A 429 -12.77 22.39 13.30
CA ASP A 429 -12.35 23.75 13.70
C ASP A 429 -12.49 24.71 12.50
N ALA A 430 -13.70 25.23 12.28
CA ALA A 430 -14.02 26.07 11.13
C ALA A 430 -13.58 27.52 11.30
N ASP A 431 -13.47 28.02 12.53
CA ASP A 431 -13.09 29.41 12.77
C ASP A 431 -11.58 29.60 13.07
N GLY A 432 -10.83 28.50 13.11
CA GLY A 432 -9.37 28.46 13.15
C GLY A 432 -8.81 28.87 14.49
N ASP A 433 -9.54 28.60 15.56
CA ASP A 433 -9.23 29.05 16.91
C ASP A 433 -8.54 27.98 17.78
N ASP A 434 -8.27 26.81 17.18
CA ASP A 434 -7.64 25.60 17.75
C ASP A 434 -8.51 24.90 18.80
N ASP A 435 -9.83 25.04 18.72
CA ASP A 435 -10.79 24.14 19.34
C ASP A 435 -11.94 23.73 18.41
N VAL A 436 -12.83 22.88 18.91
CA VAL A 436 -14.04 22.45 18.19
C VAL A 436 -15.17 22.71 19.17
N ASP A 437 -16.03 23.68 18.84
CA ASP A 437 -17.08 24.14 19.74
C ASP A 437 -18.41 24.44 19.02
N LEU A 438 -19.26 25.27 19.66
CA LEU A 438 -20.58 25.60 19.13
C LEU A 438 -20.53 26.62 17.99
N PHE A 439 -19.46 27.41 17.87
CA PHE A 439 -19.24 28.29 16.73
C PHE A 439 -18.95 27.45 15.49
N ASP A 440 -18.16 26.39 15.61
CA ASP A 440 -17.93 25.44 14.52
C ASP A 440 -19.16 24.62 14.17
N ALA A 441 -19.97 24.26 15.16
CA ALA A 441 -21.20 23.51 14.92
C ALA A 441 -22.13 24.27 13.95
N ARG A 442 -22.07 25.61 13.93
CA ARG A 442 -22.79 26.41 12.93
C ARG A 442 -22.28 26.15 11.52
N ALA A 443 -20.98 26.11 11.31
CA ALA A 443 -20.38 25.79 10.03
C ALA A 443 -20.73 24.35 9.61
N PHE A 444 -20.64 23.40 10.54
CA PHE A 444 -21.11 22.02 10.33
C PHE A 444 -22.55 21.98 9.79
N TRP A 445 -23.49 22.67 10.45
CA TRP A 445 -24.90 22.69 10.01
C TRP A 445 -25.17 23.43 8.70
N ILE A 446 -24.31 24.39 8.32
CA ILE A 446 -24.39 25.04 7.01
C ILE A 446 -24.04 24.05 5.89
N CYS A 447 -23.03 23.22 6.15
CA CYS A 447 -22.51 22.26 5.18
C CYS A 447 -23.21 20.88 5.23
N PHE A 448 -23.96 20.60 6.29
CA PHE A 448 -24.65 19.32 6.49
C PHE A 448 -25.68 19.03 5.41
N GLY A 449 -25.58 17.85 4.80
CA GLY A 449 -26.50 17.41 3.74
C GLY A 449 -26.20 17.99 2.36
N GLU A 450 -25.07 18.66 2.16
CA GLU A 450 -24.57 18.97 0.81
C GLU A 450 -24.18 17.68 0.07
N GLN A 451 -24.52 17.62 -1.23
CA GLN A 451 -24.16 16.54 -2.14
C GLN A 451 -23.47 17.16 -3.36
N GLY A 452 -22.20 16.83 -3.60
CA GLY A 452 -21.40 17.36 -4.72
C GLY A 452 -20.03 17.88 -4.27
N PRO A 453 -19.24 18.48 -5.17
CA PRO A 453 -17.91 18.98 -4.83
C PRO A 453 -18.02 20.00 -3.70
N MET A 454 -17.42 19.64 -2.57
CA MET A 454 -17.62 20.34 -1.32
C MET A 454 -16.96 21.72 -1.36
N PRO A 455 -17.66 22.80 -0.99
CA PRO A 455 -17.04 24.12 -0.87
C PRO A 455 -15.83 24.05 0.08
N PRO A 456 -14.72 24.77 -0.18
CA PRO A 456 -13.52 24.69 0.67
C PRO A 456 -13.77 24.82 2.18
N PRO A 457 -14.67 25.70 2.68
CA PRO A 457 -14.96 25.77 4.13
C PRO A 457 -15.64 24.53 4.69
N CYS A 458 -16.37 23.78 3.86
CA CYS A 458 -17.10 22.60 4.26
C CYS A 458 -16.17 21.38 4.38
N ARG A 459 -15.04 21.34 3.67
CA ARG A 459 -14.06 20.24 3.77
C ARG A 459 -13.54 20.02 5.19
N LEU A 460 -13.57 21.04 6.05
CA LEU A 460 -13.20 20.92 7.47
C LEU A 460 -14.23 20.16 8.31
N MET A 461 -15.45 20.03 7.80
CA MET A 461 -16.59 19.36 8.44
C MET A 461 -16.83 17.95 7.91
N ASP A 462 -16.05 17.55 6.90
CA ASP A 462 -16.01 16.22 6.33
C ASP A 462 -14.92 15.42 7.04
N PHE A 463 -15.32 14.67 8.06
CA PHE A 463 -14.39 14.02 8.96
C PHE A 463 -13.91 12.68 8.41
N ASP A 464 -14.66 12.04 7.53
CA ASP A 464 -14.23 10.82 6.84
C ASP A 464 -13.73 11.07 5.42
N GLN A 465 -13.80 12.32 4.94
CA GLN A 465 -13.31 12.77 3.64
C GLN A 465 -13.92 11.96 2.48
N ASP A 466 -15.21 11.62 2.62
CA ASP A 466 -16.01 10.97 1.58
C ASP A 466 -16.69 11.97 0.62
N GLU A 467 -16.33 13.25 0.76
CA GLU A 467 -16.86 14.42 0.08
C GLU A 467 -18.31 14.74 0.45
N ARG A 468 -18.79 14.27 1.60
CA ARG A 468 -20.14 14.52 2.08
C ARG A 468 -20.10 14.81 3.57
N ILE A 469 -21.10 15.56 4.03
CA ILE A 469 -21.25 15.84 5.45
C ILE A 469 -22.55 15.20 5.90
N THR A 470 -22.38 14.05 6.52
CA THR A 470 -23.43 13.12 6.90
C THR A 470 -23.56 13.00 8.42
N LEU A 471 -24.42 12.09 8.87
CA LEU A 471 -24.50 11.75 10.29
C LEU A 471 -23.24 11.04 10.82
N ARG A 472 -22.38 10.48 9.94
CA ARG A 472 -21.09 9.89 10.34
C ARG A 472 -20.13 11.00 10.77
N ASP A 473 -20.03 12.05 9.98
CA ASP A 473 -19.28 13.27 10.30
C ASP A 473 -19.78 13.92 11.57
N TYR A 474 -21.10 14.01 11.74
CA TYR A 474 -21.68 14.59 12.95
C TYR A 474 -21.23 13.82 14.21
N ARG A 475 -21.14 12.49 14.15
CA ARG A 475 -20.65 11.70 15.30
C ARG A 475 -19.19 12.04 15.61
N ARG A 476 -18.34 12.19 14.60
CA ARG A 476 -16.92 12.55 14.75
C ARG A 476 -16.76 13.99 15.25
N PHE A 477 -17.54 14.92 14.70
CA PHE A 477 -17.63 16.30 15.16
C PHE A 477 -17.95 16.39 16.66
N VAL A 478 -18.98 15.67 17.11
CA VAL A 478 -19.35 15.63 18.53
C VAL A 478 -18.25 15.02 19.41
N GLN A 479 -17.48 14.05 18.89
CA GLN A 479 -16.34 13.47 19.61
C GLN A 479 -15.16 14.45 19.72
N GLN A 480 -14.98 15.32 18.72
CA GLN A 480 -13.93 16.35 18.75
C GLN A 480 -14.32 17.58 19.57
N MET A 481 -15.61 17.81 19.85
CA MET A 481 -16.05 18.96 20.65
C MET A 481 -15.35 19.01 22.02
N ARG A 482 -14.49 20.00 22.22
CA ARG A 482 -13.75 20.17 23.50
C ARG A 482 -14.30 21.30 24.36
N GLY A 483 -15.31 22.02 23.86
CA GLY A 483 -15.84 23.23 24.48
C GLY A 483 -14.85 24.40 24.37
N PRO A 484 -15.32 25.64 24.54
CA PRO A 484 -14.50 26.81 24.27
C PRO A 484 -13.26 26.84 25.17
N ARG A 485 -12.09 26.95 24.56
CA ARG A 485 -10.84 27.27 25.24
C ARG A 485 -10.99 28.69 25.78
N ARG A 486 -11.06 28.81 27.11
CA ARG A 486 -11.02 30.11 27.77
C ARG A 486 -9.70 30.80 27.40
N ARG A 487 -9.76 31.74 26.47
CA ARG A 487 -8.68 32.67 26.16
C ARG A 487 -8.35 33.57 27.36
#